data_AF-A0A1I4YU71-F1
#
_entry.id   AF-A0A1I4YU71-F1
#
_cell.length_a   1.000
_cell.length_b   1.000
_cell.length_c   1.000
_cell.angle_alpha   90.00
_cell.angle_beta   90.00
_cell.angle_gamma   90.00
#
_symmetry.space_group_name_H-M   'P 1'
#
loop_
_entity.id
_entity.type
_entity.pdbx_description
1 polymer ?
#
loop_
_entity_poly.entity_id
_entity_poly.type
_entity_poly.pdbx_seq_one_letter_code
_entity_poly.pdbx_strand_id
1 'polypeptide(L)'
;MNILSPRPLSLLALALAGMLAGEAGALTITREFAGTWYDPAHSGHGFNFEVVGSGSSKNILGYWYTYDNAGNPTWVLAMGPVTGDMARLNAWSARGGSFGNSFDPANVQTQAWGTLTVRFSSCIQGTVQFNPDNPALASGSMPITRLTLPYNSTCSGGISGDSSTTSSNGEIVQFMANTGLVPAASGKLKFEEMPGRTEFSVEAEDLPAGAYALFVDEVERGTIAVAAVAGGSNGELEFRSPVEPGKVLLDFDPRGKLVQVRQGASVFLTATLGTTAAPPSPPTGGGSGSPPFGNAVYRLSVEPSGNDGPELKARLEQRASRVDFNVELEDLPAGTYGLSVGGIDHGNIVVRAVPGGTEGEREFRNPSEPGHDPLDFDPRGRLIEITSSAGSVVLGGLFPDTPNASSSGGGSGGGGDSNGDNGDDSGHGGDDDDDDDHGGHGGGDDDGSGHG
;
A
#
# COMPACT_ATOMS: atom_id res chain seq x y z
N MET A 1 80.14 -31.61 21.75
CA MET A 1 80.01 -30.45 22.67
C MET A 1 78.66 -29.80 22.43
N ASN A 2 77.85 -29.80 23.48
CA ASN A 2 76.61 -29.06 23.76
C ASN A 2 75.51 -28.96 22.69
N ILE A 3 74.47 -29.76 22.96
CA ILE A 3 73.07 -29.56 22.64
C ILE A 3 72.61 -28.20 23.20
N LEU A 4 72.01 -27.36 22.35
CA LEU A 4 71.24 -26.18 22.75
C LEU A 4 69.83 -26.30 22.19
N SER A 5 68.87 -26.35 23.11
CA SER A 5 67.47 -25.93 22.97
C SER A 5 67.31 -24.70 23.90
N PRO A 6 66.26 -23.84 23.88
CA PRO A 6 65.03 -23.82 23.07
C PRO A 6 64.67 -22.42 22.48
N ARG A 7 63.59 -22.34 21.69
CA ARG A 7 62.42 -21.44 21.95
C ARG A 7 61.37 -21.58 20.83
N PRO A 8 60.09 -21.85 21.16
CA PRO A 8 59.01 -21.78 20.18
C PRO A 8 58.66 -20.32 19.87
N LEU A 9 58.59 -19.97 18.58
CA LEU A 9 57.97 -18.72 18.13
C LEU A 9 56.47 -18.78 18.44
N SER A 10 56.02 -17.96 19.38
CA SER A 10 54.60 -17.61 19.50
C SER A 10 54.16 -16.84 18.25
N LEU A 11 53.40 -17.49 17.38
CA LEU A 11 52.60 -16.81 16.36
C LEU A 11 51.46 -16.07 17.07
N LEU A 12 51.61 -14.75 17.16
CA LEU A 12 50.57 -13.82 17.57
C LEU A 12 49.45 -13.88 16.53
N ALA A 13 48.33 -14.54 16.87
CA ALA A 13 47.12 -14.47 16.07
C ALA A 13 46.58 -13.03 16.16
N LEU A 14 46.74 -12.26 15.09
CA LEU A 14 46.11 -10.95 14.93
C LEU A 14 44.61 -11.20 14.76
N ALA A 15 43.85 -11.11 15.85
CA ALA A 15 42.41 -11.11 15.80
C ALA A 15 41.97 -9.85 15.05
N LEU A 16 41.58 -10.03 13.78
CA LEU A 16 40.93 -9.01 12.99
C LEU A 16 39.57 -8.75 13.63
N ALA A 17 39.50 -7.75 14.51
CA ALA A 17 38.24 -7.24 15.03
C ALA A 17 37.48 -6.66 13.84
N GLY A 18 36.54 -7.43 13.30
CA GLY A 18 35.55 -6.93 12.36
C GLY A 18 34.82 -5.77 13.04
N MET A 19 34.99 -4.56 12.50
CA MET A 19 34.04 -3.49 12.77
C MET A 19 32.70 -4.00 12.26
N LEU A 20 31.82 -4.39 13.19
CA LEU A 20 30.40 -4.39 12.94
C LEU A 20 30.04 -2.92 12.67
N ALA A 21 30.06 -2.53 11.40
CA ALA A 21 29.25 -1.41 10.97
C ALA A 21 27.82 -1.82 11.33
N GLY A 22 27.30 -1.26 12.43
CA GLY A 22 25.89 -1.40 12.73
C GLY A 22 25.15 -0.96 11.49
N GLU A 23 24.31 -1.84 10.93
CA GLU A 23 23.38 -1.43 9.89
C GLU A 23 22.62 -0.23 10.46
N ALA A 24 22.82 0.94 9.86
CA ALA A 24 21.94 2.06 10.12
C ALA A 24 20.56 1.56 9.71
N GLY A 25 19.73 1.23 10.70
CA GLY A 25 18.38 0.76 10.46
C GLY A 25 17.71 1.76 9.54
N ALA A 26 17.22 1.28 8.40
CA ALA A 26 16.55 2.09 7.41
C ALA A 26 15.38 2.81 8.13
N LEU A 27 15.38 4.15 8.11
CA LEU A 27 14.51 5.03 8.91
C LEU A 27 13.85 6.03 7.97
N THR A 28 12.59 6.40 8.25
CA THR A 28 11.89 7.45 7.50
C THR A 28 11.30 8.51 8.40
N ILE A 29 11.49 9.78 8.03
CA ILE A 29 10.88 10.91 8.74
C ILE A 29 9.39 10.89 8.46
N THR A 30 8.61 10.60 9.50
CA THR A 30 7.14 10.68 9.54
C THR A 30 6.69 11.81 10.45
N ARG A 31 5.37 12.05 10.55
CA ARG A 31 4.82 13.04 11.50
C ARG A 31 5.31 12.85 12.95
N GLU A 32 5.66 11.61 13.30
CA GLU A 32 6.08 11.22 14.64
C GLU A 32 7.46 11.80 15.03
N PHE A 33 8.18 12.44 14.12
CA PHE A 33 9.43 13.17 14.41
C PHE A 33 9.20 14.61 14.88
N ALA A 34 7.96 15.10 14.80
CA ALA A 34 7.62 16.42 15.31
C ALA A 34 7.90 16.54 16.82
N GLY A 35 8.36 17.70 17.25
CA GLY A 35 8.68 17.99 18.64
C GLY A 35 9.89 18.89 18.82
N THR A 36 10.29 19.04 20.06
CA THR A 36 11.45 19.82 20.48
C THR A 36 12.67 18.91 20.54
N TRP A 37 13.80 19.39 20.02
CA TRP A 37 15.07 18.70 19.96
C TRP A 37 16.19 19.65 20.41
N TYR A 38 17.22 19.17 21.07
CA TYR A 38 18.27 20.03 21.63
C TYR A 38 19.64 19.34 21.58
N ASP A 39 20.71 20.13 21.66
CA ASP A 39 22.06 19.61 21.85
C ASP A 39 22.34 19.45 23.36
N PRO A 40 22.55 18.23 23.89
CA PRO A 40 22.84 18.04 25.31
C PRO A 40 24.13 18.73 25.78
N ALA A 41 25.14 18.87 24.91
CA ALA A 41 26.40 19.54 25.25
C ALA A 41 26.27 21.06 25.33
N HIS A 42 25.28 21.64 24.63
CA HIS A 42 25.02 23.08 24.59
C HIS A 42 23.57 23.38 24.97
N SER A 43 23.21 22.97 26.19
CA SER A 43 21.88 23.22 26.76
C SER A 43 21.59 24.74 26.81
N GLY A 44 20.54 25.18 26.11
CA GLY A 44 20.16 26.61 26.00
C GLY A 44 19.72 27.02 24.59
N HIS A 45 20.02 26.22 23.58
CA HIS A 45 19.54 26.38 22.21
C HIS A 45 19.00 25.05 21.67
N GLY A 46 18.22 25.09 20.59
CA GLY A 46 17.61 23.87 20.05
C GLY A 46 16.58 24.13 18.98
N PHE A 47 15.98 23.05 18.52
CA PHE A 47 15.02 23.02 17.43
C PHE A 47 13.63 22.71 17.93
N ASN A 48 12.62 23.31 17.31
CA ASN A 48 11.34 22.64 17.14
C ASN A 48 11.25 22.17 15.69
N PHE A 49 10.80 20.94 15.49
CA PHE A 49 10.51 20.39 14.18
C PHE A 49 9.02 20.09 14.06
N GLU A 50 8.48 20.42 12.90
CA GLU A 50 7.17 19.98 12.43
C GLU A 50 7.38 19.25 11.11
N VAL A 51 6.61 18.19 10.89
CA VAL A 51 6.57 17.51 9.58
C VAL A 51 5.24 17.89 8.95
N VAL A 52 5.31 18.54 7.80
CA VAL A 52 4.19 19.21 7.14
C VAL A 52 4.08 18.78 5.69
N GLY A 53 2.89 18.91 5.11
CA GLY A 53 2.61 18.51 3.73
C GLY A 53 1.37 17.62 3.64
N SER A 54 1.16 17.03 2.46
CA SER A 54 0.05 16.13 2.19
C SER A 54 0.43 15.09 1.13
N GLY A 55 -0.26 13.95 1.14
CA GLY A 55 0.05 12.81 0.27
C GLY A 55 1.50 12.34 0.46
N SER A 56 2.21 12.12 -0.64
CA SER A 56 3.62 11.67 -0.62
C SER A 56 4.64 12.82 -0.48
N SER A 57 4.20 14.09 -0.44
CA SER A 57 5.06 15.26 -0.39
C SER A 57 5.24 15.74 1.05
N LYS A 58 6.31 15.28 1.70
CA LYS A 58 6.68 15.66 3.07
C LYS A 58 7.77 16.73 3.07
N ASN A 59 7.56 17.80 3.84
CA ASN A 59 8.58 18.76 4.21
C ASN A 59 8.78 18.72 5.73
N ILE A 60 9.96 19.12 6.18
CA ILE A 60 10.17 19.46 7.58
C ILE A 60 10.28 20.98 7.70
N LEU A 61 9.66 21.52 8.73
CA LEU A 61 9.79 22.89 9.18
C LEU A 61 10.58 22.89 10.48
N GLY A 62 11.70 23.60 10.51
CA GLY A 62 12.60 23.73 11.64
C GLY A 62 12.64 25.15 12.17
N TYR A 63 12.48 25.30 13.49
CA TYR A 63 12.68 26.54 14.22
C TYR A 63 13.89 26.38 15.12
N TRP A 64 15.03 26.92 14.72
CA TRP A 64 16.24 26.88 15.53
C TRP A 64 16.33 28.12 16.40
N TYR A 65 16.12 27.95 17.70
CA TYR A 65 16.41 28.97 18.71
C TYR A 65 17.90 28.90 19.00
N THR A 66 18.64 30.00 18.77
CA THR A 66 20.10 30.06 18.82
C THR A 66 20.59 31.47 19.16
N TYR A 67 21.86 31.76 18.93
CA TYR A 67 22.48 33.06 19.18
C TYR A 67 23.15 33.61 17.91
N ASP A 68 23.15 34.93 17.77
CA ASP A 68 23.95 35.61 16.74
C ASP A 68 25.44 35.65 17.10
N ASN A 69 26.28 36.22 16.22
CA ASN A 69 27.72 36.34 16.45
C ASN A 69 28.10 37.19 17.68
N ALA A 70 27.18 38.04 18.17
CA ALA A 70 27.37 38.85 19.36
C ALA A 70 26.85 38.15 20.64
N GLY A 71 26.27 36.96 20.52
CA GLY A 71 25.70 36.20 21.64
C GLY A 71 24.27 36.61 21.99
N ASN A 72 23.59 37.43 21.18
CA ASN A 72 22.18 37.78 21.42
C ASN A 72 21.28 36.62 20.96
N PRO A 73 20.20 36.31 21.70
CA PRO A 73 19.22 35.32 21.25
C PRO A 73 18.60 35.71 19.90
N THR A 74 18.49 34.73 19.01
CA THR A 74 17.85 34.84 17.70
C THR A 74 17.16 33.52 17.35
N TRP A 75 16.32 33.51 16.32
CA TRP A 75 15.83 32.27 15.73
C TRP A 75 16.05 32.22 14.23
N VAL A 76 16.21 31.00 13.73
CA VAL A 76 16.34 30.67 12.31
C VAL A 76 15.18 29.76 11.94
N LEU A 77 14.40 30.16 10.94
CA LEU A 77 13.35 29.34 10.34
C LEU A 77 13.93 28.61 9.14
N ALA A 78 13.69 27.31 9.01
CA ALA A 78 14.18 26.52 7.89
C ALA A 78 13.11 25.55 7.39
N MET A 79 13.04 25.35 6.08
CA MET A 79 12.10 24.40 5.48
C MET A 79 12.73 23.70 4.27
N GLY A 80 12.36 22.43 4.07
CA GLY A 80 12.73 21.70 2.87
C GLY A 80 12.19 20.26 2.84
N PRO A 81 12.35 19.58 1.70
CA PRO A 81 11.78 18.26 1.46
C PRO A 81 12.46 17.18 2.29
N VAL A 82 11.68 16.18 2.65
CA VAL A 82 12.11 14.94 3.31
C VAL A 82 12.49 13.89 2.26
N THR A 83 13.55 13.14 2.51
CA THR A 83 13.95 11.96 1.74
C THR A 83 14.53 10.92 2.70
N GLY A 84 13.75 9.87 2.99
CA GLY A 84 14.11 8.87 3.99
C GLY A 84 14.28 9.50 5.37
N ASP A 85 15.47 9.34 5.95
CA ASP A 85 15.86 9.82 7.27
C ASP A 85 16.41 11.27 7.29
N MET A 86 16.45 11.94 6.12
CA MET A 86 17.12 13.22 5.94
C MET A 86 16.20 14.28 5.33
N ALA A 87 16.43 15.54 5.68
CA ALA A 87 15.85 16.68 5.01
C ALA A 87 16.87 17.81 4.84
N ARG A 88 16.91 18.41 3.64
CA ARG A 88 17.79 19.54 3.31
C ARG A 88 16.96 20.82 3.23
N LEU A 89 17.26 21.77 4.09
CA LEU A 89 16.43 22.95 4.36
C LEU A 89 17.14 24.21 3.92
N ASN A 90 16.40 25.09 3.27
CA ASN A 90 16.80 26.49 3.13
C ASN A 90 16.38 27.23 4.40
N ALA A 91 17.22 28.15 4.86
CA ALA A 91 17.07 28.80 6.16
C ALA A 91 17.06 30.32 6.05
N TRP A 92 16.24 30.95 6.88
CA TRP A 92 16.03 32.39 6.95
C TRP A 92 15.96 32.86 8.40
N SER A 93 16.32 34.12 8.63
CA SER A 93 16.03 34.84 9.87
C SER A 93 15.20 36.08 9.57
N ALA A 94 14.58 36.67 10.59
CA ALA A 94 13.86 37.92 10.45
C ALA A 94 14.38 38.94 11.47
N ARG A 95 14.39 40.22 11.09
CA ARG A 95 14.77 41.33 11.97
C ARG A 95 13.85 42.54 11.74
N GLY A 96 13.93 43.52 12.65
CA GLY A 96 13.23 44.80 12.52
C GLY A 96 11.77 44.81 12.98
N GLY A 97 11.24 43.66 13.44
CA GLY A 97 9.95 43.61 14.12
C GLY A 97 10.02 44.16 15.55
N SER A 98 8.89 44.69 16.03
CA SER A 98 8.72 45.21 17.39
C SER A 98 7.44 44.65 18.01
N PHE A 99 7.39 44.56 19.34
CA PHE A 99 6.21 44.06 20.05
C PHE A 99 5.11 45.13 20.19
N GLY A 100 3.84 44.71 20.09
CA GLY A 100 2.67 45.56 20.35
C GLY A 100 2.45 46.68 19.31
N ASN A 101 1.92 47.82 19.76
CA ASN A 101 1.52 48.96 18.89
C ASN A 101 2.69 49.63 18.14
N SER A 102 3.94 49.26 18.45
CA SER A 102 5.13 49.73 17.73
C SER A 102 5.48 48.87 16.52
N PHE A 103 4.72 47.79 16.27
CA PHE A 103 4.89 46.93 15.11
C PHE A 103 4.53 47.69 13.83
N ASP A 104 5.48 47.75 12.91
CA ASP A 104 5.29 48.22 11.55
C ASP A 104 5.79 47.13 10.59
N PRO A 105 4.92 46.54 9.75
CA PRO A 105 5.31 45.48 8.83
C PRO A 105 6.38 45.93 7.83
N ALA A 106 6.49 47.22 7.51
CA ALA A 106 7.51 47.73 6.60
C ALA A 106 8.94 47.63 7.18
N ASN A 107 9.08 47.52 8.50
CA ASN A 107 10.37 47.36 9.16
C ASN A 107 10.84 45.90 9.21
N VAL A 108 9.95 44.93 8.96
CA VAL A 108 10.28 43.51 9.02
C VAL A 108 11.03 43.09 7.76
N GLN A 109 12.26 42.61 7.95
CA GLN A 109 13.11 42.12 6.86
C GLN A 109 13.45 40.65 7.07
N THR A 110 13.04 39.80 6.13
CA THR A 110 13.50 38.41 6.03
C THR A 110 14.87 38.37 5.36
N GLN A 111 15.81 37.66 5.96
CA GLN A 111 17.18 37.52 5.48
C GLN A 111 17.49 36.05 5.23
N ALA A 112 18.15 35.74 4.12
CA ALA A 112 18.74 34.42 3.93
C ALA A 112 19.77 34.18 5.05
N TRP A 113 19.67 33.02 5.69
CA TRP A 113 20.60 32.61 6.75
C TRP A 113 21.59 31.55 6.25
N GLY A 114 21.16 30.67 5.34
CA GLY A 114 21.98 29.63 4.74
C GLY A 114 21.21 28.33 4.57
N THR A 115 21.85 27.19 4.84
CA THR A 115 21.21 25.87 4.74
C THR A 115 21.39 25.04 6.00
N LEU A 116 20.39 24.22 6.31
CA LEU A 116 20.46 23.16 7.31
C LEU A 116 20.29 21.80 6.63
N THR A 117 20.98 20.77 7.12
CA THR A 117 20.71 19.38 6.76
C THR A 117 20.43 18.63 8.04
N VAL A 118 19.18 18.19 8.21
CA VAL A 118 18.71 17.43 9.35
C VAL A 118 18.74 15.96 8.96
N ARG A 119 19.34 15.11 9.79
CA ARG A 119 19.30 13.65 9.65
C ARG A 119 18.95 13.04 10.99
N PHE A 120 17.94 12.20 11.02
CA PHE A 120 17.62 11.42 12.22
C PHE A 120 18.31 10.06 12.15
N SER A 121 18.80 9.58 13.29
CA SER A 121 19.34 8.22 13.41
C SER A 121 18.41 7.30 14.20
N SER A 122 17.46 7.87 14.94
CA SER A 122 16.38 7.17 15.62
C SER A 122 15.28 8.15 16.00
N CYS A 123 14.21 7.66 16.62
CA CYS A 123 13.14 8.48 17.18
C CYS A 123 13.55 9.41 18.33
N ILE A 124 14.79 9.29 18.84
CA ILE A 124 15.31 10.10 19.95
C ILE A 124 16.64 10.79 19.66
N GLN A 125 17.31 10.46 18.54
CA GLN A 125 18.63 10.99 18.18
C GLN A 125 18.67 11.44 16.72
N GLY A 126 19.46 12.47 16.46
CA GLY A 126 19.75 12.95 15.12
C GLY A 126 20.97 13.86 15.09
N THR A 127 21.20 14.48 13.94
CA THR A 127 22.26 15.45 13.71
C THR A 127 21.75 16.55 12.80
N VAL A 128 22.11 17.79 13.11
CA VAL A 128 21.89 18.94 12.23
C VAL A 128 23.23 19.48 11.79
N GLN A 129 23.46 19.52 10.48
CA GLN A 129 24.57 20.24 9.86
C GLN A 129 24.07 21.60 9.41
N PHE A 130 24.86 22.65 9.64
CA PHE A 130 24.49 24.02 9.30
C PHE A 130 25.61 24.71 8.55
N ASN A 131 25.23 25.46 7.52
CA ASN A 131 26.14 26.22 6.67
C ASN A 131 25.58 27.62 6.48
N PRO A 132 25.94 28.59 7.35
CA PRO A 132 25.47 29.97 7.25
C PRO A 132 26.05 30.66 6.01
N ASP A 133 25.31 31.59 5.40
CA ASP A 133 25.80 32.42 4.30
C ASP A 133 26.72 33.55 4.82
N ASN A 134 26.55 33.94 6.09
CA ASN A 134 27.37 34.95 6.74
C ASN A 134 28.73 34.35 7.14
N PRO A 135 29.87 34.80 6.57
CA PRO A 135 31.19 34.24 6.85
C PRO A 135 31.68 34.48 8.28
N ALA A 136 31.03 35.38 9.04
CA ALA A 136 31.32 35.55 10.46
C ALA A 136 30.82 34.37 11.33
N LEU A 137 29.87 33.59 10.82
CA LEU A 137 29.36 32.39 11.49
C LEU A 137 30.04 31.16 10.88
N ALA A 138 30.73 30.37 11.70
CA ALA A 138 31.35 29.14 11.24
C ALA A 138 30.27 28.09 10.90
N SER A 139 30.43 27.40 9.77
CA SER A 139 29.66 26.18 9.48
C SER A 139 30.03 25.07 10.46
N GLY A 140 29.08 24.17 10.74
CA GLY A 140 29.29 23.14 11.74
C GLY A 140 28.23 22.05 11.72
N SER A 141 28.33 21.18 12.72
CA SER A 141 27.37 20.11 12.95
C SER A 141 27.14 19.95 14.44
N MET A 142 25.90 19.65 14.81
CA MET A 142 25.51 19.38 16.19
C MET A 142 24.69 18.10 16.28
N PRO A 143 24.98 17.21 17.26
CA PRO A 143 24.06 16.15 17.60
C PRO A 143 22.81 16.76 18.24
N ILE A 144 21.65 16.15 17.98
CA ILE A 144 20.39 16.55 18.61
C ILE A 144 19.74 15.36 19.29
N THR A 145 19.16 15.60 20.45
CA THR A 145 18.37 14.65 21.23
C THR A 145 16.95 15.16 21.36
N ARG A 146 15.98 14.26 21.27
CA ARG A 146 14.56 14.61 21.43
C ARG A 146 14.25 14.99 22.87
N LEU A 147 13.60 16.14 23.05
CA LEU A 147 13.13 16.64 24.34
C LEU A 147 11.64 16.36 24.56
N THR A 148 10.82 16.48 23.51
CA THR A 148 9.36 16.27 23.62
C THR A 148 8.88 15.22 22.63
N LEU A 149 7.94 14.40 23.09
CA LEU A 149 7.21 13.42 22.30
C LEU A 149 5.73 13.86 22.28
N PRO A 150 5.12 14.08 21.10
CA PRO A 150 3.71 14.41 21.01
C PRO A 150 2.85 13.36 21.74
N TYR A 151 1.74 13.82 22.32
CA TYR A 151 0.83 12.93 23.05
C TYR A 151 0.34 11.79 22.16
N ASN A 152 0.38 10.54 22.67
CA ASN A 152 0.09 9.30 21.94
C ASN A 152 0.96 9.01 20.71
N SER A 153 2.11 9.69 20.56
CA SER A 153 3.12 9.30 19.58
C SER A 153 3.86 8.05 20.02
N THR A 154 3.95 7.05 19.16
CA THR A 154 4.73 5.82 19.40
C THR A 154 6.07 5.81 18.68
N CYS A 155 6.33 6.80 17.81
CA CYS A 155 7.48 6.92 16.90
C CYS A 155 8.17 5.57 16.61
N SER A 156 7.70 4.87 15.58
CA SER A 156 8.29 3.59 15.17
C SER A 156 9.56 3.75 14.32
N GLY A 157 9.77 4.94 13.76
CA GLY A 157 10.75 5.19 12.72
C GLY A 157 10.40 4.63 11.34
N GLY A 158 9.27 3.92 11.24
CA GLY A 158 8.73 3.39 9.99
C GLY A 158 7.49 4.16 9.52
N ILE A 159 6.99 3.78 8.33
CA ILE A 159 5.92 4.49 7.63
C ILE A 159 4.58 4.53 8.38
N SER A 160 4.34 3.66 9.36
CA SER A 160 3.07 3.67 10.10
C SER A 160 2.86 4.98 10.87
N GLY A 161 3.94 5.74 11.13
CA GLY A 161 3.86 7.11 11.62
C GLY A 161 3.19 8.10 10.67
N ASP A 162 2.95 7.77 9.41
CA ASP A 162 2.19 8.60 8.47
C ASP A 162 0.73 8.11 8.32
N SER A 163 0.39 6.90 8.76
CA SER A 163 -0.98 6.34 8.69
C SER A 163 -1.95 7.15 9.56
N SER A 164 -2.99 7.76 9.00
CA SER A 164 -3.96 8.55 9.78
C SER A 164 -4.70 7.64 10.77
N THR A 165 -5.06 8.14 11.94
CA THR A 165 -5.96 7.43 12.88
C THR A 165 -7.37 7.23 12.31
N THR A 166 -7.70 7.95 11.24
CA THR A 166 -8.94 7.81 10.46
C THR A 166 -8.75 6.99 9.18
N SER A 167 -7.55 6.45 8.91
CA SER A 167 -7.35 5.54 7.79
C SER A 167 -8.18 4.28 8.05
N SER A 168 -9.13 3.99 7.17
CA SER A 168 -9.78 2.70 7.11
C SER A 168 -8.74 1.61 6.91
N ASN A 169 -8.96 0.42 7.48
CA ASN A 169 -8.13 -0.74 7.16
C ASN A 169 -8.08 -0.90 5.63
N GLY A 170 -6.86 -0.90 5.09
CA GLY A 170 -6.62 -1.05 3.66
C GLY A 170 -5.74 -2.25 3.41
N GLU A 171 -6.14 -3.09 2.47
CA GLU A 171 -5.29 -4.16 1.94
C GLU A 171 -5.13 -3.94 0.44
N ILE A 172 -3.90 -4.02 -0.04
CA ILE A 172 -3.56 -4.01 -1.46
C ILE A 172 -2.83 -5.32 -1.73
N VAL A 173 -3.45 -6.19 -2.50
CA VAL A 173 -2.78 -7.37 -3.06
C VAL A 173 -2.49 -7.07 -4.53
N GLN A 174 -1.27 -7.35 -4.98
CA GLN A 174 -0.87 -7.16 -6.36
C GLN A 174 -0.02 -8.34 -6.82
N PHE A 175 -0.49 -9.06 -7.84
CA PHE A 175 0.31 -10.11 -8.47
C PHE A 175 1.36 -9.52 -9.40
N MET A 176 2.52 -10.15 -9.43
CA MET A 176 3.67 -9.73 -10.24
C MET A 176 3.61 -10.37 -11.63
N ALA A 177 3.98 -9.60 -12.66
CA ALA A 177 4.20 -10.12 -14.00
C ALA A 177 5.50 -10.93 -14.05
N ASN A 178 5.41 -12.15 -14.58
CA ASN A 178 6.57 -12.97 -14.90
C ASN A 178 7.19 -12.51 -16.22
N THR A 179 8.50 -12.29 -16.22
CA THR A 179 9.27 -11.85 -17.40
C THR A 179 9.58 -12.96 -18.40
N GLY A 180 9.34 -14.22 -18.03
CA GLY A 180 9.57 -15.41 -18.85
C GLY A 180 10.94 -16.08 -18.63
N LEU A 181 11.82 -15.52 -17.79
CA LEU A 181 13.12 -16.12 -17.49
C LEU A 181 13.01 -17.47 -16.77
N VAL A 182 11.98 -17.61 -15.93
CA VAL A 182 11.58 -18.88 -15.30
C VAL A 182 10.09 -19.03 -15.56
N PRO A 183 9.66 -19.86 -16.53
CA PRO A 183 8.26 -19.89 -16.97
C PRO A 183 7.23 -20.21 -15.88
N ALA A 184 7.61 -20.98 -14.86
CA ALA A 184 6.74 -21.36 -13.75
C ALA A 184 6.68 -20.30 -12.63
N ALA A 185 7.62 -19.35 -12.60
CA ALA A 185 7.72 -18.41 -11.49
C ALA A 185 6.48 -17.54 -11.34
N SER A 186 6.08 -17.28 -10.11
CA SER A 186 5.02 -16.35 -9.79
C SER A 186 5.41 -15.47 -8.60
N GLY A 187 4.76 -14.31 -8.48
CA GLY A 187 5.03 -13.38 -7.39
C GLY A 187 3.78 -12.66 -6.95
N LYS A 188 3.75 -12.31 -5.67
CA LYS A 188 2.64 -11.60 -5.05
C LYS A 188 3.19 -10.56 -4.08
N LEU A 189 2.61 -9.37 -4.16
CA LEU A 189 2.82 -8.28 -3.24
C LEU A 189 1.57 -8.16 -2.37
N LYS A 190 1.76 -7.93 -1.08
CA LYS A 190 0.67 -7.59 -0.18
C LYS A 190 1.08 -6.40 0.67
N PHE A 191 0.25 -5.37 0.73
CA PHE A 191 0.42 -4.21 1.59
C PHE A 191 -0.83 -4.06 2.46
N GLU A 192 -0.65 -4.02 3.77
CA GLU A 192 -1.72 -3.82 4.74
C GLU A 192 -1.47 -2.54 5.52
N GLU A 193 -2.47 -1.69 5.61
CA GLU A 193 -2.46 -0.47 6.42
C GLU A 193 -3.63 -0.52 7.40
N MET A 194 -3.31 -0.39 8.68
CA MET A 194 -4.23 -0.28 9.81
C MET A 194 -3.81 0.94 10.64
N PRO A 195 -4.71 1.50 11.47
CA PRO A 195 -4.34 2.56 12.40
C PRO A 195 -3.13 2.15 13.25
N GLY A 196 -1.99 2.83 13.05
CA GLY A 196 -0.75 2.59 13.81
C GLY A 196 0.05 1.35 13.41
N ARG A 197 -0.36 0.58 12.38
CA ARG A 197 0.38 -0.57 11.86
C ARG A 197 0.34 -0.61 10.34
N THR A 198 1.50 -0.85 9.73
CA THR A 198 1.63 -1.04 8.29
C THR A 198 2.53 -2.24 8.03
N GLU A 199 2.18 -3.05 7.04
CA GLU A 199 2.92 -4.24 6.63
C GLU A 199 3.03 -4.30 5.11
N PHE A 200 4.16 -4.81 4.64
CA PHE A 200 4.40 -5.07 3.23
C PHE A 200 5.13 -6.41 3.10
N SER A 201 4.55 -7.35 2.37
CA SER A 201 5.16 -8.64 2.06
C SER A 201 5.32 -8.84 0.57
N VAL A 202 6.39 -9.56 0.21
CA VAL A 202 6.67 -10.02 -1.14
C VAL A 202 6.90 -11.52 -1.09
N GLU A 203 6.01 -12.26 -1.74
CA GLU A 203 6.07 -13.71 -1.91
C GLU A 203 6.54 -14.02 -3.34
N ALA A 204 7.45 -14.98 -3.49
CA ALA A 204 7.91 -15.48 -4.78
C ALA A 204 7.92 -17.02 -4.78
N GLU A 205 7.20 -17.60 -5.73
CA GLU A 205 7.04 -19.06 -5.86
C GLU A 205 7.65 -19.55 -7.17
N ASP A 206 8.07 -20.82 -7.19
CA ASP A 206 8.58 -21.56 -8.35
C ASP A 206 9.81 -20.92 -9.05
N LEU A 207 10.49 -20.00 -8.37
CA LEU A 207 11.85 -19.58 -8.70
C LEU A 207 12.88 -20.63 -8.23
N PRO A 208 13.97 -20.87 -8.97
CA PRO A 208 15.05 -21.73 -8.50
C PRO A 208 15.55 -21.30 -7.12
N ALA A 209 15.81 -22.27 -6.24
CA ALA A 209 16.31 -21.99 -4.90
C ALA A 209 17.57 -21.11 -4.93
N GLY A 210 17.59 -20.04 -4.14
CA GLY A 210 18.64 -19.03 -4.19
C GLY A 210 18.22 -17.71 -3.56
N ALA A 211 19.15 -16.76 -3.57
CA ALA A 211 18.94 -15.40 -3.12
C ALA A 211 18.50 -14.51 -4.29
N TYR A 212 17.44 -13.73 -4.08
CA TYR A 212 16.92 -12.74 -5.02
C TYR A 212 16.79 -11.40 -4.30
N ALA A 213 17.29 -10.34 -4.90
CA ALA A 213 17.19 -8.99 -4.36
C ALA A 213 15.80 -8.41 -4.67
N LEU A 214 15.16 -7.83 -3.67
CA LEU A 214 13.93 -7.04 -3.81
C LEU A 214 14.30 -5.58 -4.06
N PHE A 215 13.82 -5.02 -5.17
CA PHE A 215 13.93 -3.60 -5.49
C PHE A 215 12.57 -2.93 -5.41
N VAL A 216 12.52 -1.73 -4.82
CA VAL A 216 11.34 -0.85 -4.81
C VAL A 216 11.79 0.54 -5.25
N ASP A 217 11.27 1.02 -6.37
CA ASP A 217 11.65 2.30 -6.99
C ASP A 217 13.18 2.38 -7.25
N GLU A 218 13.75 1.32 -7.82
CA GLU A 218 15.20 1.13 -8.07
C GLU A 218 16.10 1.05 -6.83
N VAL A 219 15.54 1.10 -5.61
CA VAL A 219 16.29 0.92 -4.36
C VAL A 219 16.20 -0.52 -3.90
N GLU A 220 17.33 -1.19 -3.67
CA GLU A 220 17.37 -2.52 -3.05
C GLU A 220 16.88 -2.43 -1.60
N ARG A 221 15.84 -3.20 -1.26
CA ARG A 221 15.20 -3.21 0.06
C ARG A 221 15.53 -4.43 0.91
N GLY A 222 16.06 -5.48 0.29
CA GLY A 222 16.45 -6.70 0.99
C GLY A 222 16.58 -7.88 0.05
N THR A 223 16.84 -9.06 0.63
CA THR A 223 16.99 -10.32 -0.10
C THR A 223 15.84 -11.27 0.26
N ILE A 224 15.17 -11.80 -0.76
CA ILE A 224 14.23 -12.92 -0.67
C ILE A 224 15.04 -14.21 -0.80
N ALA A 225 15.00 -15.04 0.23
CA ALA A 225 15.62 -16.37 0.21
C ALA A 225 14.58 -17.40 -0.27
N VAL A 226 14.69 -17.81 -1.55
CA VAL A 226 13.82 -18.85 -2.12
C VAL A 226 14.39 -20.22 -1.79
N ALA A 227 13.58 -21.09 -1.19
CA ALA A 227 13.94 -22.43 -0.81
C ALA A 227 13.01 -23.47 -1.45
N ALA A 228 13.53 -24.68 -1.68
CA ALA A 228 12.71 -25.80 -2.14
C ALA A 228 11.75 -26.26 -1.03
N VAL A 229 10.49 -26.51 -1.39
CA VAL A 229 9.44 -27.04 -0.51
C VAL A 229 8.72 -28.21 -1.19
N ALA A 230 7.90 -28.94 -0.44
CA ALA A 230 7.08 -29.98 -1.05
C ALA A 230 6.09 -29.34 -2.04
N GLY A 231 6.23 -29.65 -3.32
CA GLY A 231 5.37 -29.12 -4.39
C GLY A 231 5.96 -27.96 -5.19
N GLY A 232 7.18 -27.50 -4.90
CA GLY A 232 7.84 -26.44 -5.66
C GLY A 232 8.94 -25.72 -4.88
N SER A 233 8.94 -24.40 -4.91
CA SER A 233 9.83 -23.55 -4.13
C SER A 233 9.13 -22.26 -3.72
N ASN A 234 9.48 -21.73 -2.56
CA ASN A 234 8.88 -20.50 -2.02
C ASN A 234 9.96 -19.65 -1.36
N GLY A 235 9.86 -18.33 -1.48
CA GLY A 235 10.58 -17.36 -0.68
C GLY A 235 9.68 -16.16 -0.35
N GLU A 236 9.82 -15.63 0.84
CA GLU A 236 9.06 -14.48 1.32
C GLU A 236 9.99 -13.46 1.99
N LEU A 237 9.68 -12.17 1.82
CA LEU A 237 10.29 -11.08 2.57
C LEU A 237 9.21 -10.16 3.11
N GLU A 238 9.23 -9.93 4.43
CA GLU A 238 8.23 -9.14 5.13
C GLU A 238 8.84 -7.92 5.83
N PHE A 239 8.20 -6.78 5.61
CA PHE A 239 8.49 -5.50 6.24
C PHE A 239 7.30 -5.08 7.11
N ARG A 240 7.58 -4.55 8.30
CA ARG A 240 6.55 -4.11 9.24
C ARG A 240 6.91 -2.79 9.91
N SER A 241 5.91 -1.92 10.11
CA SER A 241 6.01 -0.71 10.93
C SER A 241 4.85 -0.66 11.93
N PRO A 242 5.09 -0.57 13.25
CA PRO A 242 6.38 -0.73 13.91
C PRO A 242 7.05 -2.07 13.58
N VAL A 243 8.36 -2.17 13.70
CA VAL A 243 9.04 -3.46 13.46
C VAL A 243 8.74 -4.45 14.59
N GLU A 244 8.55 -5.72 14.24
CA GLU A 244 8.47 -6.84 15.20
C GLU A 244 9.76 -7.67 15.15
N PRO A 245 10.11 -8.39 16.24
CA PRO A 245 11.27 -9.28 16.23
C PRO A 245 11.21 -10.27 15.05
N GLY A 246 12.29 -10.32 14.26
CA GLY A 246 12.39 -11.20 13.10
C GLY A 246 11.80 -10.66 11.79
N LYS A 247 11.23 -9.45 11.79
CA LYS A 247 10.80 -8.73 10.58
C LYS A 247 11.76 -7.57 10.26
N VAL A 248 11.71 -7.07 9.03
CA VAL A 248 12.44 -5.87 8.62
C VAL A 248 11.57 -4.64 8.90
N LEU A 249 12.16 -3.50 9.29
CA LEU A 249 11.39 -2.27 9.46
C LEU A 249 10.88 -1.78 8.10
N LEU A 250 9.58 -1.49 8.00
CA LEU A 250 9.01 -0.84 6.83
C LEU A 250 9.21 0.69 6.92
N ASP A 251 10.28 1.17 6.31
CA ASP A 251 10.69 2.59 6.31
C ASP A 251 10.46 3.29 4.95
N PHE A 252 9.70 2.67 4.05
CA PHE A 252 9.36 3.24 2.75
C PHE A 252 7.89 3.04 2.42
N ASP A 253 7.38 3.86 1.51
CA ASP A 253 6.04 3.68 0.94
C ASP A 253 6.16 2.86 -0.36
N PRO A 254 5.69 1.60 -0.40
CA PRO A 254 5.72 0.81 -1.63
C PRO A 254 4.60 1.18 -2.61
N ARG A 255 3.57 1.93 -2.17
CA ARG A 255 2.38 2.21 -2.99
C ARG A 255 2.73 3.06 -4.21
N GLY A 256 2.18 2.67 -5.36
CA GLY A 256 2.47 3.32 -6.64
C GLY A 256 3.90 3.15 -7.14
N LYS A 257 4.74 2.36 -6.46
CA LYS A 257 6.14 2.14 -6.84
C LYS A 257 6.31 0.87 -7.65
N LEU A 258 7.30 0.89 -8.55
CA LEU A 258 7.75 -0.29 -9.27
C LEU A 258 8.49 -1.21 -8.30
N VAL A 259 8.01 -2.44 -8.18
CA VAL A 259 8.58 -3.50 -7.35
C VAL A 259 9.11 -4.61 -8.25
N GLN A 260 10.34 -5.04 -8.01
CA GLN A 260 11.01 -6.06 -8.82
C GLN A 260 11.78 -7.06 -7.97
N VAL A 261 11.66 -8.33 -8.35
CA VAL A 261 12.50 -9.42 -7.82
C VAL A 261 13.60 -9.70 -8.84
N ARG A 262 14.85 -9.46 -8.44
CA ARG A 262 16.03 -9.51 -9.32
C ARG A 262 17.06 -10.52 -8.84
N GLN A 263 17.88 -11.03 -9.75
CA GLN A 263 19.16 -11.67 -9.42
C GLN A 263 20.23 -11.14 -10.37
N GLY A 264 21.21 -10.42 -9.83
CA GLY A 264 22.12 -9.63 -10.65
C GLY A 264 21.35 -8.59 -11.49
N ALA A 265 21.62 -8.53 -12.80
CA ALA A 265 20.93 -7.63 -13.72
C ALA A 265 19.57 -8.16 -14.24
N SER A 266 19.24 -9.42 -13.94
CA SER A 266 18.03 -10.08 -14.45
C SER A 266 16.83 -9.78 -13.55
N VAL A 267 15.72 -9.33 -14.14
CA VAL A 267 14.43 -9.16 -13.47
C VAL A 267 13.60 -10.40 -13.74
N PHE A 268 13.10 -11.07 -12.70
CA PHE A 268 12.28 -12.28 -12.83
C PHE A 268 10.79 -11.95 -12.72
N LEU A 269 10.45 -11.15 -11.71
CA LEU A 269 9.08 -10.74 -11.40
C LEU A 269 9.03 -9.22 -11.27
N THR A 270 7.98 -8.60 -11.80
CA THR A 270 7.82 -7.14 -11.78
C THR A 270 6.36 -6.73 -11.62
N ALA A 271 6.06 -5.72 -10.81
CA ALA A 271 4.75 -5.08 -10.75
C ALA A 271 4.86 -3.66 -10.20
N THR A 272 3.91 -2.81 -10.55
CA THR A 272 3.67 -1.57 -9.81
C THR A 272 2.63 -1.85 -8.74
N LEU A 273 2.95 -1.62 -7.46
CA LEU A 273 1.97 -1.80 -6.39
C LEU A 273 0.86 -0.74 -6.51
N GLY A 274 -0.39 -1.12 -6.30
CA GLY A 274 -1.52 -0.20 -6.29
C GLY A 274 -1.37 0.94 -5.27
N THR A 275 -2.15 2.01 -5.43
CA THR A 275 -2.16 3.18 -4.54
C THR A 275 -3.32 3.22 -3.56
N THR A 276 -4.37 2.42 -3.80
CA THR A 276 -5.56 2.30 -2.95
C THR A 276 -5.92 0.83 -2.80
N ALA A 277 -6.74 0.50 -1.80
CA ALA A 277 -7.40 -0.80 -1.67
C ALA A 277 -8.42 -0.99 -2.81
N ALA A 278 -7.91 -1.13 -4.03
CA ALA A 278 -8.66 -1.61 -5.18
C ALA A 278 -8.40 -3.13 -5.29
N PRO A 279 -9.39 -3.93 -5.70
CA PRO A 279 -9.15 -5.34 -5.96
C PRO A 279 -8.05 -5.50 -7.03
N PRO A 280 -7.12 -6.45 -6.85
CA PRO A 280 -5.96 -6.63 -7.74
C PRO A 280 -6.37 -6.68 -9.22
N SER A 281 -5.60 -5.99 -10.07
CA SER A 281 -5.54 -6.30 -11.49
C SER A 281 -4.48 -7.39 -11.70
N PRO A 282 -4.84 -8.58 -12.24
CA PRO A 282 -3.86 -9.63 -12.53
C PRO A 282 -2.86 -9.20 -13.62
N PRO A 283 -1.67 -9.82 -13.70
CA PRO A 283 -0.60 -9.37 -14.59
C PRO A 283 -0.98 -9.53 -16.06
N THR A 284 -0.63 -8.57 -16.92
CA THR A 284 -0.66 -8.77 -18.37
C THR A 284 0.48 -9.73 -18.77
N GLY A 285 0.15 -11.01 -18.92
CA GLY A 285 1.05 -12.01 -19.50
C GLY A 285 1.20 -11.77 -21.01
N GLY A 286 2.44 -11.66 -21.49
CA GLY A 286 2.74 -11.48 -22.90
C GLY A 286 2.46 -12.75 -23.73
N GLY A 287 1.93 -12.56 -24.94
CA GLY A 287 2.29 -13.40 -26.09
C GLY A 287 1.19 -14.04 -26.94
N SER A 288 -0.03 -14.32 -26.43
CA SER A 288 -1.00 -15.15 -27.19
C SER A 288 -2.45 -14.68 -27.18
N GLY A 289 -2.76 -13.48 -26.68
CA GLY A 289 -4.14 -12.99 -26.58
C GLY A 289 -4.96 -13.59 -25.43
N SER A 290 -4.52 -14.71 -24.85
CA SER A 290 -5.14 -15.38 -23.68
C SER A 290 -5.02 -14.58 -22.38
N PRO A 291 -5.95 -14.74 -21.42
CA PRO A 291 -5.80 -14.21 -20.07
C PRO A 291 -4.62 -14.86 -19.35
N PRO A 292 -4.00 -14.17 -18.38
CA PRO A 292 -2.92 -14.74 -17.58
C PRO A 292 -3.44 -15.87 -16.69
N PHE A 293 -2.53 -16.77 -16.29
CA PHE A 293 -2.75 -17.64 -15.13
C PHE A 293 -2.93 -16.80 -13.86
N GLY A 294 -3.57 -17.35 -12.83
CA GLY A 294 -3.94 -16.60 -11.64
C GLY A 294 -4.78 -17.41 -10.68
N ASN A 295 -5.62 -16.77 -9.87
CA ASN A 295 -6.52 -17.43 -8.92
C ASN A 295 -7.90 -16.76 -8.85
N ALA A 296 -8.26 -16.00 -9.90
CA ALA A 296 -9.48 -15.23 -9.97
C ALA A 296 -10.60 -15.98 -10.70
N VAL A 297 -11.84 -15.69 -10.32
CA VAL A 297 -13.03 -16.14 -11.03
C VAL A 297 -13.83 -14.92 -11.46
N TYR A 298 -14.15 -14.87 -12.75
CA TYR A 298 -15.01 -13.87 -13.36
C TYR A 298 -16.30 -14.55 -13.80
N ARG A 299 -17.44 -13.93 -13.56
CA ARG A 299 -18.77 -14.45 -13.89
C ARG A 299 -19.62 -13.34 -14.48
N LEU A 300 -20.23 -13.64 -15.61
CA LEU A 300 -21.35 -12.91 -16.18
C LEU A 300 -22.57 -13.83 -16.10
N SER A 301 -23.67 -13.33 -15.56
CA SER A 301 -25.01 -13.95 -15.68
C SER A 301 -25.91 -12.92 -16.35
N VAL A 302 -26.56 -13.30 -17.44
CA VAL A 302 -27.62 -12.53 -18.10
C VAL A 302 -28.87 -13.40 -18.05
N GLU A 303 -29.82 -12.99 -17.23
CA GLU A 303 -31.07 -13.70 -16.98
C GLU A 303 -32.24 -12.71 -17.12
N PRO A 304 -33.38 -13.11 -17.72
CA PRO A 304 -34.57 -12.28 -17.81
C PRO A 304 -35.24 -12.13 -16.44
N SER A 305 -35.94 -11.01 -16.23
CA SER A 305 -36.68 -10.75 -14.99
C SER A 305 -37.70 -11.86 -14.72
N GLY A 306 -37.55 -12.59 -13.62
CA GLY A 306 -38.44 -13.67 -13.21
C GLY A 306 -37.87 -15.09 -13.34
N ASN A 307 -36.61 -15.25 -13.78
CA ASN A 307 -35.92 -16.54 -13.95
C ASN A 307 -36.70 -17.51 -14.85
N ASP A 308 -37.38 -16.97 -15.87
CA ASP A 308 -38.14 -17.73 -16.85
C ASP A 308 -37.80 -17.16 -18.24
N GLY A 309 -36.84 -17.79 -18.92
CA GLY A 309 -36.42 -17.43 -20.27
C GLY A 309 -34.92 -17.53 -20.52
N PRO A 310 -34.45 -17.15 -21.73
CA PRO A 310 -33.09 -17.37 -22.20
C PRO A 310 -32.00 -16.84 -21.26
N GLU A 311 -31.09 -17.71 -20.85
CA GLU A 311 -29.97 -17.36 -19.97
C GLU A 311 -28.63 -17.46 -20.69
N LEU A 312 -27.71 -16.56 -20.34
CA LEU A 312 -26.30 -16.61 -20.73
C LEU A 312 -25.45 -16.55 -19.47
N LYS A 313 -24.67 -17.60 -19.24
CA LYS A 313 -23.67 -17.68 -18.18
C LYS A 313 -22.29 -17.77 -18.80
N ALA A 314 -21.39 -16.88 -18.44
CA ALA A 314 -20.00 -16.96 -18.84
C ALA A 314 -19.09 -16.95 -17.61
N ARG A 315 -18.05 -17.79 -17.60
CA ARG A 315 -17.13 -17.93 -16.48
C ARG A 315 -15.70 -18.03 -16.96
N LEU A 316 -14.84 -17.12 -16.48
CA LEU A 316 -13.39 -17.24 -16.61
C LEU A 316 -12.81 -17.67 -15.25
N GLU A 317 -12.11 -18.79 -15.21
CA GLU A 317 -11.43 -19.29 -14.02
C GLU A 317 -9.93 -19.33 -14.26
N GLN A 318 -9.20 -18.46 -13.59
CA GLN A 318 -7.75 -18.46 -13.57
C GLN A 318 -7.26 -19.35 -12.43
N ARG A 319 -6.33 -20.25 -12.76
CA ARG A 319 -5.59 -21.10 -11.81
C ARG A 319 -4.09 -20.95 -12.05
N ALA A 320 -3.27 -21.47 -11.14
CA ALA A 320 -1.82 -21.33 -11.17
C ALA A 320 -1.18 -21.81 -12.49
N SER A 321 -1.75 -22.84 -13.11
CA SER A 321 -1.21 -23.45 -14.34
C SER A 321 -2.21 -23.58 -15.48
N ARG A 322 -3.43 -23.03 -15.34
CA ARG A 322 -4.46 -23.06 -16.38
C ARG A 322 -5.44 -21.91 -16.27
N VAL A 323 -6.05 -21.56 -17.39
CA VAL A 323 -7.23 -20.70 -17.46
C VAL A 323 -8.31 -21.43 -18.24
N ASP A 324 -9.50 -21.48 -17.67
CA ASP A 324 -10.71 -22.00 -18.33
C ASP A 324 -11.66 -20.84 -18.59
N PHE A 325 -12.22 -20.74 -19.79
CA PHE A 325 -13.33 -19.85 -20.10
C PHE A 325 -14.51 -20.69 -20.62
N ASN A 326 -15.63 -20.69 -19.91
CA ASN A 326 -16.85 -21.37 -20.32
C ASN A 326 -17.94 -20.36 -20.66
N VAL A 327 -18.71 -20.64 -21.71
CA VAL A 327 -19.95 -19.94 -22.06
C VAL A 327 -21.07 -20.96 -22.17
N GLU A 328 -22.12 -20.76 -21.39
CA GLU A 328 -23.27 -21.65 -21.25
C GLU A 328 -24.55 -20.87 -21.57
N LEU A 329 -25.44 -21.53 -22.30
CA LEU A 329 -26.74 -21.04 -22.74
C LEU A 329 -27.82 -21.96 -22.22
N GLU A 330 -28.82 -21.41 -21.54
CA GLU A 330 -30.00 -22.13 -21.09
C GLU A 330 -31.28 -21.48 -21.65
N ASP A 331 -32.36 -22.26 -21.76
CA ASP A 331 -33.70 -21.79 -22.15
C ASP A 331 -33.80 -21.02 -23.48
N LEU A 332 -32.80 -21.19 -24.35
CA LEU A 332 -32.86 -20.84 -25.76
C LEU A 332 -33.47 -21.98 -26.59
N PRO A 333 -34.32 -21.68 -27.60
CA PRO A 333 -34.80 -22.70 -28.51
C PRO A 333 -33.68 -23.59 -29.06
N ALA A 334 -33.91 -24.90 -29.13
CA ALA A 334 -32.90 -25.82 -29.66
C ALA A 334 -32.44 -25.39 -31.07
N GLY A 335 -31.13 -25.24 -31.26
CA GLY A 335 -30.59 -24.55 -32.42
C GLY A 335 -29.08 -24.35 -32.35
N THR A 336 -28.54 -23.64 -33.32
CA THR A 336 -27.12 -23.26 -33.37
C THR A 336 -27.02 -21.75 -33.31
N TYR A 337 -26.18 -21.28 -32.39
CA TYR A 337 -26.00 -19.87 -32.09
C TYR A 337 -24.53 -19.50 -32.26
N GLY A 338 -24.23 -18.33 -32.84
CA GLY A 338 -22.87 -17.81 -32.92
C GLY A 338 -22.46 -17.15 -31.61
N LEU A 339 -21.21 -17.37 -31.17
CA LEU A 339 -20.59 -16.74 -30.02
C LEU A 339 -19.57 -15.72 -30.51
N SER A 340 -19.77 -14.45 -30.14
CA SER A 340 -18.76 -13.41 -30.35
C SER A 340 -18.31 -12.77 -29.04
N VAL A 341 -17.03 -12.42 -28.98
CA VAL A 341 -16.39 -11.75 -27.83
C VAL A 341 -15.64 -10.53 -28.34
N GLY A 342 -16.03 -9.34 -27.87
CA GLY A 342 -15.46 -8.08 -28.35
C GLY A 342 -15.69 -7.83 -29.85
N GLY A 343 -16.77 -8.39 -30.42
CA GLY A 343 -17.10 -8.29 -31.84
C GLY A 343 -16.35 -9.27 -32.75
N ILE A 344 -15.55 -10.18 -32.19
CA ILE A 344 -14.84 -11.23 -32.94
C ILE A 344 -15.62 -12.54 -32.79
N ASP A 345 -15.90 -13.21 -33.91
CA ASP A 345 -16.54 -14.53 -33.91
C ASP A 345 -15.57 -15.60 -33.39
N HIS A 346 -16.02 -16.34 -32.39
CA HIS A 346 -15.27 -17.46 -31.82
C HIS A 346 -15.87 -18.81 -32.21
N GLY A 347 -16.97 -18.85 -32.97
CA GLY A 347 -17.64 -20.06 -33.48
C GLY A 347 -19.00 -20.30 -32.81
N ASN A 348 -19.50 -21.53 -32.88
CA ASN A 348 -20.92 -21.79 -32.62
C ASN A 348 -21.16 -22.59 -31.33
N ILE A 349 -22.25 -22.29 -30.62
CA ILE A 349 -22.81 -23.08 -29.51
C ILE A 349 -24.06 -23.81 -30.02
N VAL A 350 -24.14 -25.12 -29.78
CA VAL A 350 -25.29 -25.93 -30.17
C VAL A 350 -26.16 -26.17 -28.94
N VAL A 351 -27.33 -25.56 -28.92
CA VAL A 351 -28.32 -25.70 -27.86
C VAL A 351 -29.24 -26.90 -28.16
N ARG A 352 -29.41 -27.79 -27.18
CA ARG A 352 -30.14 -29.06 -27.29
C ARG A 352 -31.18 -29.18 -26.19
N ALA A 353 -32.24 -29.96 -26.44
CA ALA A 353 -33.23 -30.28 -25.43
C ALA A 353 -32.65 -31.26 -24.39
N VAL A 354 -32.89 -30.98 -23.12
CA VAL A 354 -32.49 -31.80 -21.97
C VAL A 354 -33.64 -31.92 -20.96
N PRO A 355 -33.61 -32.89 -20.02
CA PRO A 355 -34.61 -32.97 -18.98
C PRO A 355 -34.60 -31.69 -18.12
N GLY A 356 -35.65 -30.87 -18.25
CA GLY A 356 -35.77 -29.61 -17.51
C GLY A 356 -35.66 -28.35 -18.38
N GLY A 357 -35.31 -28.45 -19.66
CA GLY A 357 -35.21 -27.28 -20.54
C GLY A 357 -34.35 -27.53 -21.78
N THR A 358 -33.52 -26.54 -22.12
CA THR A 358 -32.54 -26.61 -23.20
C THR A 358 -31.21 -26.07 -22.73
N GLU A 359 -30.11 -26.71 -23.10
CA GLU A 359 -28.75 -26.28 -22.72
C GLU A 359 -27.80 -26.34 -23.92
N GLY A 360 -26.76 -25.51 -23.90
CA GLY A 360 -25.63 -25.58 -24.81
C GLY A 360 -24.43 -24.85 -24.23
N GLU A 361 -23.24 -25.44 -24.35
CA GLU A 361 -22.03 -24.89 -23.76
C GLU A 361 -20.87 -24.84 -24.76
N ARG A 362 -19.86 -24.04 -24.42
CA ARG A 362 -18.58 -24.03 -25.09
C ARG A 362 -17.45 -23.62 -24.17
N GLU A 363 -16.43 -24.48 -24.13
CA GLU A 363 -15.28 -24.35 -23.25
C GLU A 363 -14.00 -24.06 -24.03
N PHE A 364 -13.27 -23.04 -23.57
CA PHE A 364 -11.95 -22.67 -24.04
C PHE A 364 -10.92 -22.88 -22.91
N ARG A 365 -9.73 -23.37 -23.24
CA ARG A 365 -8.67 -23.64 -22.26
C ARG A 365 -7.30 -23.13 -22.71
N ASN A 366 -6.53 -22.62 -21.75
CA ASN A 366 -5.10 -22.34 -21.88
C ASN A 366 -4.36 -22.96 -20.68
N PRO A 367 -3.29 -23.77 -20.85
CA PRO A 367 -2.73 -24.26 -22.12
C PRO A 367 -3.73 -25.08 -22.95
N SER A 368 -3.51 -25.15 -24.27
CA SER A 368 -4.36 -25.94 -25.16
C SER A 368 -4.38 -27.42 -24.76
N GLU A 369 -5.56 -28.02 -24.72
CA GLU A 369 -5.76 -29.43 -24.37
C GLU A 369 -6.62 -30.13 -25.44
N PRO A 370 -6.27 -31.36 -25.87
CA PRO A 370 -7.09 -32.11 -26.81
C PRO A 370 -8.53 -32.26 -26.32
N GLY A 371 -9.50 -31.87 -27.14
CA GLY A 371 -10.93 -31.93 -26.80
C GLY A 371 -11.52 -30.62 -26.28
N HIS A 372 -10.71 -29.59 -26.05
CA HIS A 372 -11.15 -28.23 -25.74
C HIS A 372 -10.70 -27.25 -26.82
N ASP A 373 -11.45 -26.17 -27.01
CA ASP A 373 -11.01 -25.09 -27.88
C ASP A 373 -9.85 -24.31 -27.24
N PRO A 374 -8.89 -23.81 -28.02
CA PRO A 374 -7.82 -22.98 -27.47
C PRO A 374 -8.37 -21.64 -26.98
N LEU A 375 -8.04 -21.26 -25.75
CA LEU A 375 -8.29 -19.91 -25.25
C LEU A 375 -7.14 -19.00 -25.68
N ASP A 376 -7.27 -18.34 -26.83
CA ASP A 376 -6.29 -17.42 -27.43
C ASP A 376 -6.76 -15.95 -27.47
N PHE A 377 -7.78 -15.63 -26.68
CA PHE A 377 -8.37 -14.28 -26.54
C PHE A 377 -8.71 -14.00 -25.07
N ASP A 378 -8.78 -12.71 -24.70
CA ASP A 378 -9.09 -12.28 -23.34
C ASP A 378 -10.53 -11.73 -23.28
N PRO A 379 -11.47 -12.43 -22.61
CA PRO A 379 -12.86 -11.99 -22.54
C PRO A 379 -13.07 -10.85 -21.55
N ARG A 380 -12.11 -10.55 -20.67
CA ARG A 380 -12.25 -9.52 -19.63
C ARG A 380 -12.51 -8.14 -20.23
N GLY A 381 -13.54 -7.46 -19.75
CA GLY A 381 -13.97 -6.15 -20.24
C GLY A 381 -14.51 -6.14 -21.68
N ARG A 382 -14.84 -7.32 -22.24
CA ARG A 382 -15.37 -7.44 -23.61
C ARG A 382 -16.85 -7.75 -23.60
N LEU A 383 -17.58 -7.24 -24.60
CA LEU A 383 -18.97 -7.60 -24.82
C LEU A 383 -19.04 -9.05 -25.34
N ILE A 384 -19.83 -9.88 -24.68
CA ILE A 384 -20.21 -11.22 -25.17
C ILE A 384 -21.56 -11.08 -25.86
N GLU A 385 -21.67 -11.53 -27.10
CA GLU A 385 -22.93 -11.54 -27.85
C GLU A 385 -23.20 -12.92 -28.45
N ILE A 386 -24.42 -13.39 -28.24
CA ILE A 386 -24.97 -14.61 -28.81
C ILE A 386 -25.87 -14.22 -29.96
N THR A 387 -25.62 -14.79 -31.13
CA THR A 387 -26.35 -14.46 -32.36
C THR A 387 -27.15 -15.66 -32.88
N SER A 388 -28.37 -15.41 -33.34
CA SER A 388 -29.18 -16.40 -34.04
C SER A 388 -28.56 -16.75 -35.40
N SER A 389 -29.02 -17.84 -36.02
CA SER A 389 -28.63 -18.20 -37.39
C SER A 389 -28.99 -17.17 -38.46
N ALA A 390 -29.89 -16.22 -38.14
CA ALA A 390 -30.23 -15.08 -39.00
C ALA A 390 -29.32 -13.85 -38.77
N GLY A 391 -28.36 -13.92 -37.84
CA GLY A 391 -27.40 -12.84 -37.54
C GLY A 391 -27.86 -11.81 -36.51
N SER A 392 -29.10 -11.91 -36.00
CA SER A 392 -29.58 -11.03 -34.92
C SER A 392 -29.03 -11.47 -33.57
N VAL A 393 -28.60 -10.50 -32.74
CA VAL A 393 -28.22 -10.72 -31.33
C VAL A 393 -29.46 -11.14 -30.53
N VAL A 394 -29.35 -12.24 -29.79
CA VAL A 394 -30.41 -12.80 -28.94
C VAL A 394 -30.13 -12.62 -27.45
N LEU A 395 -28.87 -12.68 -27.04
CA LEU A 395 -28.42 -12.42 -25.68
C LEU A 395 -27.05 -11.73 -25.73
N GLY A 396 -26.74 -10.88 -24.76
CA GLY A 396 -25.41 -10.33 -24.62
C GLY A 396 -25.21 -9.55 -23.33
N GLY A 397 -23.95 -9.43 -22.92
CA GLY A 397 -23.57 -8.74 -21.70
C GLY A 397 -22.08 -8.39 -21.70
N LEU A 398 -21.74 -7.29 -21.02
CA LEU A 398 -20.35 -6.90 -20.83
C LEU A 398 -19.72 -7.85 -19.81
N PHE A 399 -18.72 -8.63 -20.25
CA PHE A 399 -17.99 -9.50 -19.35
C PHE A 399 -17.09 -8.67 -18.43
N PRO A 400 -17.06 -8.95 -17.12
CA PRO A 400 -16.37 -8.10 -16.17
C PRO A 400 -14.85 -8.07 -16.41
N ASP A 401 -14.24 -6.91 -16.20
CA ASP A 401 -12.79 -6.70 -16.25
C ASP A 401 -12.12 -6.93 -14.89
N THR A 402 -12.89 -6.89 -13.79
CA THR A 402 -12.46 -7.23 -12.43
C THR A 402 -13.06 -8.55 -11.92
N PRO A 403 -12.36 -9.33 -11.08
CA PRO A 403 -12.88 -10.57 -10.51
C PRO A 403 -14.15 -10.35 -9.69
N ASN A 404 -15.06 -11.32 -9.68
CA ASN A 404 -16.19 -11.29 -8.76
C ASN A 404 -15.67 -11.55 -7.34
N ALA A 405 -16.19 -10.82 -6.34
CA ALA A 405 -15.84 -11.06 -4.94
C ALA A 405 -16.01 -12.55 -4.61
N SER A 406 -15.01 -13.15 -3.96
CA SER A 406 -15.11 -14.52 -3.47
C SER A 406 -16.24 -14.57 -2.45
N SER A 407 -17.44 -14.99 -2.86
CA SER A 407 -18.51 -15.29 -1.92
C SER A 407 -18.15 -16.59 -1.18
N SER A 408 -17.46 -16.45 -0.06
CA SER A 408 -17.60 -17.43 1.01
C SER A 408 -19.09 -17.47 1.37
N GLY A 409 -19.71 -18.64 1.21
CA GLY A 409 -21.14 -18.84 1.36
C GLY A 409 -21.71 -18.18 2.63
N GLY A 410 -22.71 -17.34 2.42
CA GLY A 410 -23.52 -16.71 3.46
C GLY A 410 -24.73 -16.09 2.77
N GLY A 411 -25.82 -16.85 2.71
CA GLY A 411 -27.08 -16.34 2.19
C GLY A 411 -27.59 -15.19 3.04
N SER A 412 -28.03 -14.13 2.37
CA SER A 412 -29.18 -13.37 2.83
C SER A 412 -29.86 -12.79 1.61
N GLY A 413 -31.11 -13.22 1.40
CA GLY A 413 -32.04 -12.51 0.53
C GLY A 413 -32.24 -11.09 1.05
N GLY A 414 -32.55 -10.20 0.12
CA GLY A 414 -32.85 -8.81 0.40
C GLY A 414 -33.01 -8.07 -0.91
N GLY A 415 -34.22 -8.15 -1.47
CA GLY A 415 -34.63 -7.32 -2.59
C GLY A 415 -34.55 -5.84 -2.24
N GLY A 416 -34.32 -5.04 -3.27
CA GLY A 416 -34.26 -3.59 -3.16
C GLY A 416 -34.36 -3.00 -4.55
N ASP A 417 -35.60 -2.90 -5.03
CA ASP A 417 -35.99 -2.21 -6.24
C ASP A 417 -35.44 -0.78 -6.26
N SER A 418 -34.82 -0.41 -7.38
CA SER A 418 -34.51 0.97 -7.70
C SER A 418 -35.48 1.43 -8.79
N ASN A 419 -36.61 2.00 -8.36
CA ASN A 419 -37.35 2.92 -9.20
C ASN A 419 -37.11 4.33 -8.66
N GLY A 420 -36.42 5.13 -9.46
CA GLY A 420 -36.52 6.57 -9.34
C GLY A 420 -37.89 7.01 -9.84
N ASP A 421 -38.47 7.99 -9.16
CA ASP A 421 -39.23 9.01 -9.89
C ASP A 421 -39.16 10.35 -9.17
N ASN A 422 -39.17 11.38 -10.01
CA ASN A 422 -39.14 12.80 -9.69
C ASN A 422 -40.33 13.24 -8.84
N GLY A 423 -40.14 14.33 -8.09
CA GLY A 423 -41.27 15.10 -7.55
C GLY A 423 -40.81 16.21 -6.63
N ASP A 424 -40.45 17.35 -7.21
CA ASP A 424 -40.55 18.64 -6.54
C ASP A 424 -41.99 18.83 -6.03
N ASP A 425 -42.18 19.15 -4.74
CA ASP A 425 -43.08 20.24 -4.40
C ASP A 425 -42.85 20.78 -2.97
N SER A 426 -43.06 22.08 -2.87
CA SER A 426 -42.89 22.96 -1.73
C SER A 426 -44.21 23.20 -0.98
N GLY A 427 -44.14 23.44 0.34
CA GLY A 427 -45.20 24.08 1.13
C GLY A 427 -45.48 23.34 2.45
N HIS A 428 -45.21 23.91 3.63
CA HIS A 428 -45.88 25.01 4.36
C HIS A 428 -46.81 24.50 5.49
N GLY A 429 -46.65 25.07 6.69
CA GLY A 429 -47.55 25.01 7.85
C GLY A 429 -47.42 23.72 8.67
N GLY A 430 -47.19 23.72 9.98
CA GLY A 430 -47.63 24.68 11.00
C GLY A 430 -48.61 23.94 11.93
N ASP A 431 -48.42 24.12 13.24
CA ASP A 431 -49.41 23.88 14.32
C ASP A 431 -49.57 22.37 14.72
N ASP A 432 -49.64 21.92 15.98
CA ASP A 432 -49.94 22.54 17.27
C ASP A 432 -49.29 21.75 18.43
N ASP A 433 -49.05 22.46 19.54
CA ASP A 433 -48.85 21.94 20.89
C ASP A 433 -50.14 21.30 21.44
N ASP A 434 -50.03 20.25 22.27
CA ASP A 434 -51.01 19.91 23.31
C ASP A 434 -50.38 18.89 24.30
N ASP A 435 -49.90 19.45 25.41
CA ASP A 435 -50.26 19.17 26.80
C ASP A 435 -50.66 17.75 27.32
N ASP A 436 -50.17 17.55 28.54
CA ASP A 436 -50.80 16.88 29.69
C ASP A 436 -50.42 15.45 30.15
N ASP A 437 -49.97 15.46 31.40
CA ASP A 437 -50.39 14.61 32.53
C ASP A 437 -49.55 13.40 32.99
N HIS A 438 -48.74 13.73 34.03
CA HIS A 438 -48.85 13.24 35.40
C HIS A 438 -48.62 11.75 35.75
N GLY A 439 -47.66 11.54 36.67
CA GLY A 439 -47.59 10.32 37.48
C GLY A 439 -46.36 10.22 38.36
N GLY A 440 -46.26 11.07 39.39
CA GLY A 440 -45.22 10.99 40.43
C GLY A 440 -45.62 10.12 41.63
N HIS A 441 -44.62 9.42 42.20
CA HIS A 441 -44.52 8.95 43.60
C HIS A 441 -43.00 8.98 43.89
N GLY A 442 -42.45 9.87 44.75
CA GLY A 442 -42.59 9.91 46.22
C GLY A 442 -41.77 8.77 46.84
N GLY A 443 -40.69 8.92 47.61
CA GLY A 443 -40.09 10.06 48.31
C GLY A 443 -39.71 9.62 49.74
N GLY A 444 -38.40 9.62 50.05
CA GLY A 444 -37.77 9.64 51.39
C GLY A 444 -37.67 8.30 52.16
N ASP A 445 -36.75 8.10 53.12
CA ASP A 445 -35.55 8.81 53.59
C ASP A 445 -34.81 7.87 54.59
N ASP A 446 -33.51 8.15 54.78
CA ASP A 446 -32.70 8.07 56.02
C ASP A 446 -32.11 6.75 56.61
N ASP A 447 -30.77 6.78 56.63
CA ASP A 447 -29.81 6.62 57.74
C ASP A 447 -29.65 5.31 58.54
N GLY A 448 -28.41 4.81 58.51
CA GLY A 448 -27.87 3.84 59.44
C GLY A 448 -26.35 3.79 59.37
N SER A 449 -25.68 4.59 60.20
CA SER A 449 -24.24 4.59 60.43
C SER A 449 -23.83 3.54 61.48
N GLY A 450 -22.63 2.95 61.33
CA GLY A 450 -21.75 2.70 62.48
C GLY A 450 -21.35 1.25 62.84
N HIS A 451 -20.03 1.06 62.82
CA HIS A 451 -19.18 0.22 63.69
C HIS A 451 -18.77 -1.21 63.27
N GLY A 452 -17.43 -1.37 63.23
CA GLY A 452 -16.66 -2.59 63.08
C GLY A 452 -15.23 -2.27 62.67
#